data_AF-A0A7C0XDC1-F1
#
_entry.id   AF-A0A7C0XDC1-F1
#
_cell.length_a   1.000
_cell.length_b   1.000
_cell.length_c   1.000
_cell.angle_alpha   90.00
_cell.angle_beta   90.00
_cell.angle_gamma   90.00
#
_symmetry.space_group_name_H-M   'P 1'
#
loop_
_entity.id
_entity.type
_entity.pdbx_description
1 polymer ?
#
loop_
_entity_poly.entity_id
_entity_poly.type
_entity_poly.pdbx_seq_one_letter_code
_entity_poly.pdbx_strand_id
1 'polypeptide(L)'
;AEEFAKILGAKDYTALKKERDLDTGEIRTYVGELDVKGRDVIVVDDIVSTGGTMANAILEAVRRGARRVISCFVHPVLAPGALEKIMKAGVFEAIATDTLVWDKAKVTVTNEISKVLLSILQ
;
A
#
# COMPACT_ATOMS: atom_id res chain seq x y z
N ALA A 1 -1.35 -7.69 -5.25
CA ALA A 1 -0.75 -8.38 -4.10
C ALA A 1 -0.04 -9.67 -4.51
N GLU A 2 -0.74 -10.64 -5.12
CA GLU A 2 -0.14 -11.91 -5.54
C GLU A 2 1.08 -11.74 -6.46
N GLU A 3 0.95 -10.98 -7.55
CA GLU A 3 2.06 -10.75 -8.49
C GLU A 3 3.27 -10.09 -7.81
N PHE A 4 3.00 -9.13 -6.93
CA PHE A 4 4.02 -8.44 -6.14
C PHE A 4 4.78 -9.43 -5.23
N ALA A 5 4.05 -10.36 -4.60
CA ALA A 5 4.63 -11.40 -3.77
C ALA A 5 5.49 -12.38 -4.58
N LYS A 6 5.03 -12.76 -5.79
CA LYS A 6 5.81 -13.62 -6.70
C LYS A 6 7.14 -12.96 -7.10
N ILE A 7 7.09 -11.70 -7.55
CA ILE A 7 8.28 -10.96 -8.00
C ILE A 7 9.28 -10.77 -6.84
N LEU A 8 8.80 -10.45 -5.63
CA LEU A 8 9.65 -10.29 -4.45
C LEU A 8 10.16 -11.61 -3.85
N GLY A 9 9.65 -12.76 -4.29
CA GLY A 9 9.88 -14.03 -3.62
C GLY A 9 9.37 -14.03 -2.17
N ALA A 10 8.27 -13.30 -1.92
CA ALA A 10 7.67 -13.23 -0.59
C ALA A 10 7.09 -14.58 -0.19
N LYS A 11 7.27 -14.97 1.08
CA LYS A 11 6.84 -16.25 1.61
C LYS A 11 5.32 -16.44 1.54
N ASP A 12 4.58 -15.38 1.87
CA ASP A 12 3.12 -15.41 2.03
C ASP A 12 2.51 -14.11 1.48
N TYR A 13 1.25 -14.16 1.04
CA TYR A 13 0.46 -12.96 0.73
C TYR A 13 -1.02 -13.14 1.12
N THR A 14 -1.70 -12.04 1.41
CA THR A 14 -3.15 -12.00 1.64
C THR A 14 -3.74 -10.72 1.07
N ALA A 15 -5.04 -10.71 0.86
CA ALA A 15 -5.81 -9.48 0.65
C ALA A 15 -6.36 -8.95 1.98
N LEU A 16 -6.53 -7.63 2.04
CA LEU A 16 -7.33 -6.99 3.09
C LEU A 16 -8.81 -7.26 2.81
N LYS A 17 -9.53 -7.73 3.82
CA LYS A 17 -10.99 -7.84 3.76
C LYS A 17 -11.60 -6.62 4.44
N LYS A 18 -12.62 -6.03 3.82
CA LYS A 18 -13.41 -4.95 4.40
C LYS A 18 -14.81 -5.44 4.63
N GLU A 19 -15.30 -5.25 5.83
CA GLU A 19 -16.72 -5.42 6.13
C GLU A 19 -17.27 -4.06 6.53
N ARG A 20 -18.46 -3.76 6.04
CA ARG A 20 -19.20 -2.57 6.44
C ARG A 20 -20.35 -3.04 7.31
N ASP A 21 -20.39 -2.54 8.53
CA ASP A 21 -21.55 -2.64 9.38
C ASP A 21 -22.68 -1.80 8.73
N LEU A 22 -23.79 -2.46 8.37
CA LEU A 22 -24.87 -1.84 7.61
C LEU A 22 -25.73 -0.91 8.49
N ASP A 23 -25.70 -1.08 9.80
CA ASP A 23 -26.52 -0.32 10.74
C ASP A 23 -25.80 0.95 11.20
N THR A 24 -24.50 0.83 11.49
CA THR A 24 -23.67 1.96 11.98
C THR A 24 -22.88 2.66 10.87
N GLY A 25 -22.71 2.00 9.72
CA GLY A 25 -21.84 2.47 8.64
C GLY A 25 -20.34 2.31 8.95
N GLU A 26 -19.97 1.73 10.09
CA GLU A 26 -18.58 1.48 10.45
C GLU A 26 -17.91 0.50 9.46
N ILE A 27 -16.68 0.81 9.05
CA ILE A 27 -15.88 -0.05 8.17
C ILE A 27 -14.81 -0.72 9.00
N ARG A 28 -14.88 -2.04 9.13
CA ARG A 28 -13.84 -2.87 9.75
C ARG A 28 -12.93 -3.44 8.67
N THR A 29 -11.62 -3.32 8.89
CA THR A 29 -10.60 -3.84 7.98
C THR A 29 -9.90 -5.00 8.65
N TYR A 30 -9.93 -6.16 8.04
CA TYR A 30 -9.28 -7.37 8.53
C TYR A 30 -8.09 -7.67 7.65
N VAL A 31 -6.91 -7.70 8.27
CA VAL A 31 -5.76 -8.40 7.70
C VAL A 31 -6.06 -9.90 7.84
N GLY A 32 -5.87 -10.68 6.77
CA GLY A 32 -6.11 -12.13 6.78
C GLY A 32 -5.34 -12.87 7.87
N GLU A 33 -5.46 -14.20 7.91
CA GLU A 33 -4.92 -15.04 9.00
C GLU A 33 -3.38 -15.19 9.00
N LEU A 34 -2.65 -14.39 8.22
CA LEU A 34 -1.20 -14.46 8.17
C LEU A 34 -0.58 -14.01 9.50
N ASP A 35 0.33 -14.84 10.03
CA ASP A 35 1.20 -14.46 11.12
C ASP A 35 2.25 -13.46 10.63
N VAL A 36 2.10 -12.22 11.08
CA VAL A 36 2.97 -11.10 10.73
C VAL A 36 3.97 -10.77 11.85
N LYS A 37 3.93 -11.46 13.00
CA LYS A 37 4.74 -11.10 14.17
C LYS A 37 6.23 -11.22 13.86
N GLY A 38 6.98 -10.15 14.12
CA GLY A 38 8.41 -10.07 13.87
C GLY A 38 8.81 -10.03 12.38
N ARG A 39 7.85 -9.94 11.46
CA ARG A 39 8.09 -9.90 10.00
C ARG A 39 8.00 -8.47 9.45
N ASP A 40 8.67 -8.22 8.33
CA ASP A 40 8.38 -7.02 7.55
C ASP A 40 7.12 -7.27 6.72
N VAL A 41 6.21 -6.29 6.71
CA VAL A 41 4.94 -6.35 5.99
C VAL A 41 4.93 -5.27 4.93
N ILE A 42 4.54 -5.62 3.72
CA ILE A 42 4.33 -4.68 2.62
C ILE A 42 2.84 -4.61 2.34
N VAL A 43 2.25 -3.43 2.49
CA VAL A 43 0.86 -3.16 2.13
C VAL A 43 0.86 -2.49 0.75
N VAL A 44 0.24 -3.15 -0.22
CA VAL A 44 0.18 -2.66 -1.61
C VAL A 44 -1.23 -2.21 -1.94
N ASP A 45 -1.38 -1.08 -2.64
CA ASP A 45 -2.65 -0.63 -3.22
C ASP A 45 -2.38 0.06 -4.57
N ASP A 46 -3.39 0.22 -5.42
CA ASP A 46 -3.23 0.98 -6.66
C ASP A 46 -3.23 2.49 -6.38
N ILE A 47 -4.22 2.97 -5.62
CA ILE A 47 -4.49 4.37 -5.36
C ILE A 47 -4.58 4.61 -3.85
N VAL A 48 -3.86 5.61 -3.37
CA VAL A 48 -4.04 6.13 -2.00
C VAL A 48 -4.58 7.54 -2.08
N SER A 49 -5.88 7.70 -1.83
CA SER A 49 -6.57 9.00 -1.77
C SER A 49 -6.67 9.54 -0.34
N THR A 50 -7.67 9.14 0.45
CA THR A 50 -7.87 9.65 1.83
C THR A 50 -6.98 8.98 2.89
N GLY A 51 -6.17 7.99 2.49
CA GLY A 51 -5.29 7.22 3.35
C GLY A 51 -5.97 6.27 4.34
N GLY A 52 -7.31 6.24 4.41
CA GLY A 52 -8.03 5.48 5.44
C GLY A 52 -7.79 3.96 5.37
N THR A 53 -7.98 3.37 4.19
CA THR A 53 -7.71 1.93 3.97
C THR A 53 -6.29 1.56 4.33
N MET A 54 -5.33 2.31 3.79
CA MET A 54 -3.90 2.07 3.98
C MET A 54 -3.51 2.19 5.46
N ALA A 55 -3.95 3.25 6.14
CA ALA A 55 -3.71 3.46 7.56
C ALA A 55 -4.29 2.33 8.43
N ASN A 56 -5.51 1.87 8.14
CA ASN A 56 -6.11 0.76 8.89
C ASN A 56 -5.32 -0.54 8.73
N ALA A 57 -4.89 -0.85 7.51
CA ALA A 57 -4.08 -2.03 7.22
C ALA A 57 -2.72 -1.99 7.96
N ILE A 58 -2.07 -0.82 7.93
CA ILE A 58 -0.80 -0.59 8.62
C ILE A 58 -0.97 -0.74 10.13
N LEU A 59 -1.98 -0.07 10.70
CA LEU A 59 -2.26 -0.10 12.13
C LEU A 59 -2.52 -1.53 12.62
N GLU A 60 -3.27 -2.31 11.84
CA GLU A 60 -3.54 -3.71 12.18
C GLU A 60 -2.27 -4.57 12.13
N ALA A 61 -1.43 -4.41 11.11
CA ALA A 61 -0.15 -5.11 11.01
C ALA A 61 0.79 -4.75 12.18
N VAL A 62 0.86 -3.47 12.56
CA VAL A 62 1.63 -2.99 13.72
C VAL A 62 1.11 -3.61 15.01
N ARG A 63 -0.22 -3.61 15.24
CA ARG A 63 -0.85 -4.20 16.43
C ARG A 63 -0.58 -5.71 16.56
N ARG A 64 -0.47 -6.41 15.42
CA ARG A 64 -0.10 -7.84 15.38
C ARG A 64 1.40 -8.09 15.54
N GLY A 65 2.21 -7.05 15.74
CA GLY A 65 3.62 -7.16 16.06
C GLY A 65 4.54 -7.27 14.83
N ALA A 66 4.14 -6.75 13.67
CA ALA A 66 5.04 -6.60 12.54
C ALA A 66 6.31 -5.81 12.92
N ARG A 67 7.47 -6.23 12.40
CA ARG A 67 8.77 -5.58 12.62
C ARG A 67 8.84 -4.21 11.96
N ARG A 68 8.42 -4.13 10.69
CA ARG A 68 8.31 -2.91 9.88
C ARG A 68 7.11 -3.04 8.97
N VAL A 69 6.42 -1.93 8.70
CA VAL A 69 5.33 -1.90 7.72
C VAL A 69 5.65 -0.87 6.64
N ILE A 70 5.76 -1.33 5.40
CA ILE A 70 6.02 -0.48 4.23
C ILE A 70 4.71 -0.35 3.44
N SER A 71 4.33 0.85 3.05
CA SER A 71 3.24 1.06 2.10
C SER A 71 3.79 1.29 0.69
N CYS A 72 3.20 0.63 -0.29
CA CYS A 72 3.54 0.78 -1.70
C CYS A 72 2.27 1.08 -2.50
N PHE A 73 2.27 2.14 -3.30
CA PHE A 73 1.10 2.46 -4.12
C PHE A 73 1.46 3.14 -5.43
N VAL A 74 0.69 2.88 -6.48
CA VAL A 74 0.98 3.44 -7.80
C VAL A 74 0.65 4.92 -7.81
N HIS A 75 -0.57 5.30 -7.45
CA HIS A 75 -1.07 6.66 -7.60
C HIS A 75 -1.17 7.38 -6.25
N PRO A 76 -0.26 8.32 -5.96
CA PRO A 76 -0.29 9.10 -4.72
C PRO A 76 -1.28 10.27 -4.81
N VAL A 77 -2.59 9.98 -4.84
CA VAL A 77 -3.64 11.05 -4.83
C VAL A 77 -3.58 11.90 -3.57
N LEU A 78 -3.34 11.25 -2.41
CA LEU A 78 -2.99 11.88 -1.13
C LEU A 78 -3.81 13.14 -0.80
N ALA A 79 -5.12 12.97 -0.60
CA ALA A 79 -6.00 14.04 -0.13
C ALA A 79 -5.48 14.64 1.20
N PRO A 80 -5.87 15.89 1.56
CA PRO A 80 -5.40 16.53 2.78
C PRO A 80 -5.49 15.63 4.01
N GLY A 81 -4.38 15.50 4.75
CA GLY A 81 -4.26 14.65 5.94
C GLY A 81 -4.04 13.15 5.68
N ALA A 82 -4.05 12.68 4.42
CA ALA A 82 -3.86 11.26 4.10
C ALA A 82 -2.49 10.73 4.56
N LEU A 83 -1.41 11.45 4.24
CA LEU A 83 -0.05 11.08 4.68
C LEU A 83 0.07 11.08 6.20
N GLU A 84 -0.44 12.11 6.87
CA GLU A 84 -0.40 12.19 8.34
C GLU A 84 -1.10 10.98 8.98
N LYS A 85 -2.25 10.57 8.43
CA LYS A 85 -2.99 9.39 8.89
C LYS A 85 -2.17 8.10 8.72
N ILE A 86 -1.50 7.95 7.58
CA ILE A 86 -0.62 6.80 7.30
C ILE A 86 0.60 6.79 8.24
N MET A 87 1.21 7.95 8.47
CA MET A 87 2.34 8.09 9.41
C MET A 87 1.92 7.75 10.85
N LYS A 88 0.78 8.28 11.31
CA LYS A 88 0.21 7.99 12.63
C LYS A 88 -0.15 6.51 12.83
N ALA A 89 -0.45 5.79 11.75
CA ALA A 89 -0.69 4.34 11.80
C ALA A 89 0.58 3.51 12.08
N GLY A 90 1.77 4.12 12.00
CA GLY A 90 3.04 3.44 12.26
C GLY A 90 3.71 2.88 10.99
N VAL A 91 3.50 3.54 9.85
CA VAL A 91 4.26 3.19 8.64
C VAL A 91 5.76 3.44 8.88
N PHE A 92 6.60 2.50 8.45
CA PHE A 92 8.04 2.67 8.43
C PHE A 92 8.48 3.49 7.23
N GLU A 93 7.89 3.23 6.07
CA GLU A 93 8.25 3.87 4.80
C GLU A 93 7.06 3.86 3.84
N ALA A 94 6.88 4.95 3.08
CA ALA A 94 5.89 5.04 2.02
C ALA A 94 6.60 5.15 0.66
N ILE A 95 6.27 4.24 -0.24
CA ILE A 95 6.82 4.17 -1.59
C ILE A 95 5.67 4.40 -2.56
N ALA A 96 5.83 5.37 -3.45
CA ALA A 96 4.90 5.55 -4.56
C ALA A 96 5.62 5.92 -5.84
N THR A 97 4.87 5.85 -6.93
CA THR A 97 5.35 6.31 -8.22
C THR A 97 5.17 7.81 -8.42
N ASP A 98 5.78 8.35 -9.46
CA ASP A 98 5.65 9.73 -9.95
C ASP A 98 4.45 9.94 -10.89
N THR A 99 3.50 9.00 -10.95
CA THR A 99 2.26 9.15 -11.76
C THR A 99 1.42 10.37 -11.37
N LEU A 100 1.57 10.85 -10.14
CA LEU A 100 1.04 12.13 -9.66
C LEU A 100 2.16 12.88 -8.94
N VAL A 101 2.05 14.22 -8.92
CA VAL A 101 3.05 15.08 -8.30
C VAL A 101 3.09 14.83 -6.79
N TRP A 102 4.16 14.18 -6.36
CA TRP A 102 4.54 14.06 -4.96
C TRP A 102 6.06 14.14 -4.87
N ASP A 103 6.57 15.12 -4.15
CA ASP A 103 7.99 15.42 -3.99
C ASP A 103 8.82 14.25 -3.43
N LYS A 104 8.15 13.30 -2.76
CA LYS A 104 8.77 12.10 -2.17
C LYS A 104 8.53 10.81 -2.95
N ALA A 105 7.96 10.90 -4.16
CA ALA A 105 7.85 9.73 -5.04
C ALA A 105 9.25 9.12 -5.27
N LYS A 106 9.35 7.78 -5.16
CA LYS A 106 10.64 7.07 -5.20
C LYS A 106 10.83 6.22 -6.46
N VAL A 107 9.77 6.03 -7.24
CA VAL A 107 9.75 5.15 -8.41
C VAL A 107 9.23 5.95 -9.60
N THR A 108 9.95 5.94 -10.71
CA THR A 108 9.45 6.55 -11.96
C THR A 108 8.78 5.52 -12.85
N VAL A 109 7.59 5.82 -13.37
CA VAL A 109 6.94 4.97 -14.39
C VAL A 109 7.40 5.30 -15.81
N THR A 110 8.09 6.42 -16.01
CA THR A 110 8.52 6.90 -17.33
C THR A 110 9.34 5.84 -18.07
N ASN A 111 10.23 5.14 -17.37
CA ASN A 111 11.06 4.08 -17.97
C ASN A 111 10.22 2.97 -18.61
N GLU A 112 9.16 2.50 -17.94
CA GLU A 112 8.32 1.41 -18.47
C GLU A 112 7.44 1.88 -19.62
N ILE A 113 6.90 3.10 -19.53
CA ILE A 113 6.13 3.71 -20.63
C ILE A 113 7.04 3.91 -21.86
N SER A 114 8.25 4.43 -21.66
CA SER A 114 9.21 4.65 -22.75
C SER A 114 9.59 3.37 -23.47
N LYS A 115 9.76 2.24 -22.76
CA LYS A 115 10.03 0.94 -23.40
C LYS A 115 8.89 0.53 -24.35
N VAL A 116 7.64 0.67 -23.90
CA VAL A 116 6.47 0.34 -24.71
C VAL A 116 6.38 1.27 -25.91
N LEU A 117 6.57 2.58 -25.71
CA LEU A 117 6.55 3.55 -26.81
C LEU A 117 7.64 3.26 -27.85
N LEU A 118 8.87 2.97 -27.42
CA LEU A 118 9.96 2.60 -28.32
C LEU A 118 9.66 1.34 -29.12
N SER A 119 8.93 0.37 -28.56
CA SER A 119 8.52 -0.84 -29.31
C SER A 119 7.47 -0.58 -30.39
N ILE A 120 6.72 0.52 -30.28
CA ILE A 120 5.68 0.93 -31.26
C ILE A 120 6.27 1.85 -32.33
N LEU A 121 7.25 2.67 -31.96
CA LEU A 121 7.85 3.69 -32.84
C LEU A 121 9.02 3.15 -33.68
N GLN A 122 9.40 1.88 -33.50
CA GLN A 122 10.30 1.12 -34.37
C GLN A 122 9.54 0.52 -35.55
#